data_AF-K1SB41-F1
#
_entry.id   AF-K1SB41-F1
#
_cell.length_a   1.000
_cell.length_b   1.000
_cell.length_c   1.000
_cell.angle_alpha   90.00
_cell.angle_beta   90.00
_cell.angle_gamma   90.00
#
_symmetry.space_group_name_H-M   'P 1'
#
loop_
_entity.id
_entity.type
_entity.pdbx_description
1 polymer ?
#
loop_
_entity_poly.entity_id
_entity_poly.type
_entity_poly.pdbx_seq_one_letter_code
_entity_poly.pdbx_strand_id
1 'polypeptide(L)'
;MAEITARKSLSGRNVFTMEIKIEKTKTPKAKPVDETKLGFGHIFTDHMFVMEYDTGKGWHDARIVPYGDISISPAAMVLHYGQEIFEGMKAYRTPDGSIQFFRPEENFKRMNISAERLVIPQLNVDDCLQALHELVKIDADWVPHTDGASLYIRPFIFAADPFLGVRPGDKYYFMIIMSPSGAYYASG
;
A
#
# COMPACT_ATOMS: atom_id res chain seq x y z
N MET A 1 -15.43 -12.77 29.01
CA MET A 1 -15.24 -14.17 28.54
C MET A 1 -16.03 -14.36 27.26
N ALA A 2 -15.38 -14.16 26.12
CA ALA A 2 -15.67 -14.78 24.84
C ALA A 2 -14.45 -14.49 23.94
N GLU A 3 -13.58 -15.48 23.86
CA GLU A 3 -12.35 -15.48 23.06
C GLU A 3 -12.69 -15.23 21.59
N ILE A 4 -12.00 -14.28 20.95
CA ILE A 4 -11.93 -14.25 19.49
C ILE A 4 -10.90 -15.30 19.09
N THR A 5 -11.41 -16.51 18.88
CA THR A 5 -10.62 -17.67 18.50
C THR A 5 -9.97 -17.43 17.14
N ALA A 6 -8.63 -17.42 17.11
CA ALA A 6 -7.85 -17.49 15.89
C ALA A 6 -8.26 -18.72 15.07
N ARG A 7 -8.74 -18.52 13.84
CA ARG A 7 -8.97 -19.62 12.90
C ARG A 7 -7.65 -19.99 12.23
N LYS A 8 -7.11 -21.16 12.55
CA LYS A 8 -6.10 -21.84 11.72
C LYS A 8 -6.79 -22.39 10.46
N SER A 9 -6.34 -21.96 9.29
CA SER A 9 -6.69 -22.56 7.99
C SER A 9 -6.03 -23.95 7.89
N LEU A 10 -6.86 -25.00 7.80
CA LEU A 10 -6.45 -26.41 7.62
C LEU A 10 -6.11 -26.76 6.16
N SER A 11 -6.05 -25.79 5.24
CA SER A 11 -5.97 -26.07 3.80
C SER A 11 -4.73 -25.52 3.08
N GLY A 12 -3.75 -24.94 3.79
CA GLY A 12 -2.56 -24.36 3.16
C GLY A 12 -2.86 -23.23 2.17
N ARG A 13 -4.06 -22.64 2.22
CA ARG A 13 -4.44 -21.44 1.46
C ARG A 13 -4.50 -20.27 2.43
N ASN A 14 -3.89 -19.15 2.06
CA ASN A 14 -4.04 -17.88 2.76
C ASN A 14 -5.54 -17.53 2.77
N VAL A 15 -6.15 -17.60 3.94
CA VAL A 15 -7.51 -17.08 4.13
C VAL A 15 -7.34 -15.64 4.55
N PHE A 16 -7.53 -14.75 3.60
CA PHE A 16 -7.61 -13.33 3.80
C PHE A 16 -8.87 -12.99 4.62
N THR A 17 -8.70 -12.41 5.81
CA THR A 17 -9.80 -12.19 6.78
C THR A 17 -10.06 -10.73 7.13
N MET A 18 -9.21 -9.79 6.69
CA MET A 18 -9.42 -8.37 6.98
C MET A 18 -10.64 -7.86 6.20
N GLU A 19 -11.54 -7.15 6.88
CA GLU A 19 -12.62 -6.44 6.22
C GLU A 19 -12.07 -5.15 5.61
N ILE A 20 -12.18 -5.00 4.28
CA ILE A 20 -11.75 -3.81 3.55
C ILE A 20 -12.97 -3.10 3.00
N LYS A 21 -13.23 -1.87 3.46
CA LYS A 21 -14.27 -1.02 2.91
C LYS A 21 -13.82 -0.50 1.55
N ILE A 22 -14.68 -0.56 0.53
CA ILE A 22 -14.32 -0.14 -0.83
C ILE A 22 -15.24 1.00 -1.28
N GLU A 23 -14.64 2.14 -1.59
CA GLU A 23 -15.28 3.27 -2.27
C GLU A 23 -14.58 3.50 -3.61
N LYS A 24 -15.29 3.21 -4.71
CA LYS A 24 -14.76 3.42 -6.06
C LYS A 24 -14.95 4.88 -6.50
N THR A 25 -13.98 5.41 -7.25
CA THR A 25 -14.10 6.73 -7.88
C THR A 25 -15.30 6.79 -8.83
N LYS A 26 -15.96 7.94 -8.88
CA LYS A 26 -17.02 8.25 -9.86
C LYS A 26 -16.47 8.99 -11.08
N THR A 27 -15.21 9.40 -11.03
CA THR A 27 -14.53 10.21 -12.05
C THR A 27 -13.16 9.58 -12.34
N PRO A 28 -13.12 8.42 -13.03
CA PRO A 28 -11.86 7.75 -13.35
C PRO A 28 -10.99 8.65 -14.23
N LYS A 29 -9.67 8.64 -13.99
CA LYS A 29 -8.70 9.41 -14.75
C LYS A 29 -8.52 8.78 -16.14
N ALA A 30 -8.11 9.59 -17.11
CA ALA A 30 -7.66 9.07 -18.40
C ALA A 30 -6.36 8.27 -18.20
N LYS A 31 -6.34 7.03 -18.70
CA LYS A 31 -5.14 6.20 -18.67
C LYS A 31 -4.12 6.71 -19.72
N PRO A 32 -2.81 6.56 -19.46
CA PRO A 32 -1.79 6.93 -20.43
C PRO A 32 -1.99 6.19 -21.76
N VAL A 33 -2.07 6.94 -22.87
CA VAL A 33 -2.29 6.36 -24.20
C VAL A 33 -1.00 5.76 -24.75
N ASP A 34 0.14 6.41 -24.49
CA ASP A 34 1.46 5.99 -24.92
C ASP A 34 2.27 5.50 -23.72
N GLU A 35 2.19 4.19 -23.45
CA GLU A 35 2.87 3.54 -22.33
C GLU A 35 4.40 3.54 -22.49
N THR A 36 4.93 3.77 -23.70
CA THR A 36 6.38 3.83 -23.95
C THR A 36 7.02 5.09 -23.39
N LYS A 37 6.20 6.10 -23.08
CA LYS A 37 6.62 7.39 -22.51
C LYS A 37 6.32 7.52 -21.02
N LEU A 38 6.01 6.42 -20.34
CA LEU A 38 5.77 6.44 -18.90
C LEU A 38 7.05 6.80 -18.14
N GLY A 39 7.03 7.96 -17.49
CA GLY A 39 8.01 8.32 -16.45
C GLY A 39 7.77 7.57 -15.14
N PHE A 40 8.55 7.88 -14.11
CA PHE A 40 8.42 7.28 -12.78
C PHE A 40 7.77 8.25 -11.79
N GLY A 41 6.66 7.87 -11.15
CA GLY A 41 6.12 8.57 -9.97
C GLY A 41 5.39 9.89 -10.23
N HIS A 42 4.96 10.17 -11.47
CA HIS A 42 4.24 11.40 -11.81
C HIS A 42 2.73 11.18 -12.10
N ILE A 43 2.36 9.95 -12.45
CA ILE A 43 0.99 9.55 -12.74
C ILE A 43 0.59 8.55 -11.66
N PHE A 44 -0.60 8.70 -11.08
CA PHE A 44 -1.10 7.82 -10.02
C PHE A 44 -2.46 7.24 -10.41
N THR A 45 -2.71 6.01 -9.98
CA THR A 45 -3.96 5.28 -10.27
C THR A 45 -5.18 5.93 -9.62
N ASP A 46 -6.36 5.39 -9.90
CA ASP A 46 -7.63 5.98 -9.47
C ASP A 46 -7.87 5.84 -7.96
N HIS A 47 -7.27 4.85 -7.31
CA HIS A 47 -7.51 4.53 -5.91
C HIS A 47 -6.21 4.41 -5.10
N MET A 48 -6.37 4.46 -3.78
CA MET A 48 -5.34 4.16 -2.80
C MET A 48 -5.91 3.33 -1.66
N PHE A 49 -5.05 2.55 -1.00
CA PHE A 49 -5.40 1.87 0.25
C PHE A 49 -4.99 2.73 1.44
N VAL A 50 -5.80 2.71 2.50
CA VAL A 50 -5.55 3.37 3.79
C VAL A 50 -5.96 2.43 4.93
N MET A 51 -5.13 2.35 5.96
CA MET A 51 -5.45 1.71 7.23
C MET A 51 -4.85 2.55 8.36
N GLU A 52 -5.59 2.70 9.44
CA GLU A 52 -5.19 3.52 10.58
C GLU A 52 -4.66 2.66 11.70
N TYR A 53 -3.82 3.23 12.55
CA TYR A 53 -3.45 2.67 13.82
C TYR A 53 -3.73 3.69 14.91
N ASP A 54 -4.32 3.23 16.03
CA ASP A 54 -4.33 3.97 17.28
C ASP A 54 -3.82 3.06 18.41
N THR A 55 -2.98 3.60 19.30
CA THR A 55 -2.53 2.87 20.50
C THR A 55 -3.73 2.36 21.31
N GLY A 56 -3.70 1.08 21.67
CA GLY A 56 -4.79 0.41 22.38
C GLY A 56 -5.89 -0.15 21.48
N LYS A 57 -6.01 0.30 20.22
CA LYS A 57 -6.94 -0.24 19.21
C LYS A 57 -6.24 -1.17 18.21
N GLY A 58 -4.95 -0.93 17.93
CA GLY A 58 -4.21 -1.64 16.90
C GLY A 58 -4.48 -1.06 15.51
N TRP A 59 -4.18 -1.83 14.47
CA TRP A 59 -4.52 -1.48 13.08
C TRP A 59 -6.03 -1.67 12.84
N HIS A 60 -6.69 -0.69 12.24
CA HIS A 60 -8.14 -0.68 12.02
C HIS A 60 -8.55 0.18 10.82
N ASP A 61 -9.83 0.10 10.47
CA ASP A 61 -10.47 0.92 9.42
C ASP A 61 -9.80 0.82 8.04
N ALA A 62 -9.42 -0.40 7.66
CA ALA A 62 -8.87 -0.71 6.34
C ALA A 62 -9.88 -0.36 5.23
N ARG A 63 -9.42 0.43 4.26
CA ARG A 63 -10.26 0.92 3.17
C ARG A 63 -9.48 1.16 1.88
N ILE A 64 -10.17 0.99 0.77
CA ILE A 64 -9.74 1.44 -0.55
C ILE A 64 -10.65 2.58 -0.97
N VAL A 65 -10.07 3.73 -1.25
CA VAL A 65 -10.77 4.99 -1.52
C VAL A 65 -10.19 5.65 -2.77
N PRO A 66 -10.87 6.62 -3.39
CA PRO A 66 -10.30 7.39 -4.49
C PRO A 66 -8.96 8.03 -4.08
N TYR A 67 -7.99 8.02 -4.98
CA TYR A 67 -6.69 8.67 -4.77
C TYR A 67 -6.88 10.16 -4.51
N GLY A 68 -6.27 10.69 -3.45
CA GLY A 68 -6.34 12.09 -3.10
C GLY A 68 -5.37 12.50 -1.99
N ASP A 69 -5.34 13.79 -1.70
CA ASP A 69 -4.48 14.36 -0.68
C ASP A 69 -4.87 13.88 0.73
N ILE A 70 -3.86 13.80 1.60
CA ILE A 70 -4.04 13.51 3.02
C ILE A 70 -4.03 14.81 3.84
N SER A 71 -5.01 14.95 4.73
CA SER A 71 -5.05 16.05 5.70
C SER A 71 -4.41 15.61 7.01
N ILE A 72 -3.32 16.28 7.40
CA ILE A 72 -2.61 16.04 8.65
C ILE A 72 -2.33 17.35 9.38
N SER A 73 -2.11 17.26 10.69
CA SER A 73 -1.71 18.42 11.49
C SER A 73 -0.37 18.97 11.02
N PRO A 74 -0.16 20.30 11.01
CA PRO A 74 1.17 20.88 10.84
C PRO A 74 2.17 20.44 11.91
N ALA A 75 1.68 19.99 13.08
CA ALA A 75 2.48 19.41 14.15
C ALA A 75 2.60 17.87 14.03
N ALA A 76 2.23 17.27 12.89
CA ALA A 76 2.35 15.83 12.67
C ALA A 76 3.80 15.38 12.82
N MET A 77 4.05 14.37 13.65
CA MET A 77 5.39 13.90 13.98
C MET A 77 6.25 13.52 12.75
N VAL A 78 5.63 12.98 11.68
CA VAL A 78 6.32 12.73 10.41
C VAL A 78 7.03 13.97 9.85
N LEU A 79 6.42 15.16 9.97
CA LEU A 79 6.94 16.41 9.42
C LEU A 79 8.14 16.97 10.20
N HIS A 80 8.32 16.57 11.46
CA HIS A 80 9.34 17.12 12.36
C HIS A 80 10.46 16.13 12.66
N TYR A 81 10.12 14.83 12.73
CA TYR A 81 11.04 13.79 13.20
C TYR A 81 11.21 12.65 12.20
N GLY A 82 10.56 12.71 11.03
CA GLY A 82 10.74 11.71 9.98
C GLY A 82 10.38 10.29 10.43
N GLN A 83 9.42 10.14 11.36
CA GLN A 83 8.95 8.82 11.79
C GLN A 83 8.04 8.22 10.70
N GLU A 84 8.67 7.75 9.63
CA GLU A 84 8.05 7.15 8.46
C GLU A 84 8.94 6.07 7.83
N ILE A 85 8.31 5.12 7.14
CA ILE A 85 8.96 4.05 6.38
C ILE A 85 8.20 3.82 5.07
N PHE A 86 8.88 3.31 4.05
CA PHE A 86 8.25 2.95 2.78
C PHE A 86 8.84 1.69 2.18
N GLU A 87 8.12 1.14 1.21
CA GLU A 87 8.54 0.01 0.38
C GLU A 87 8.39 0.32 -1.11
N GLY A 88 8.99 -0.53 -1.94
CA GLY A 88 8.91 -0.44 -3.38
C GLY A 88 8.80 -1.81 -4.03
N MET A 89 7.69 -2.07 -4.70
CA MET A 89 7.48 -3.30 -5.47
C MET A 89 6.73 -3.03 -6.77
N LYS A 90 6.56 -4.06 -7.59
CA LYS A 90 5.96 -3.94 -8.92
C LYS A 90 4.93 -5.04 -9.18
N ALA A 91 3.89 -4.67 -9.92
CA ALA A 91 2.99 -5.61 -10.58
C ALA A 91 3.24 -5.57 -12.09
N TYR A 92 3.19 -6.73 -12.71
CA TYR A 92 3.45 -6.93 -14.14
C TYR A 92 2.27 -7.63 -14.78
N ARG A 93 1.92 -7.19 -15.99
CA ARG A 93 0.99 -7.94 -16.83
C ARG A 93 1.76 -9.02 -17.57
N THR A 94 1.24 -10.25 -17.55
CA THR A 94 1.81 -11.37 -18.29
C THR A 94 1.22 -11.46 -19.70
N PRO A 95 1.83 -12.24 -20.62
CA PRO A 95 1.34 -12.39 -21.99
C PRO A 95 -0.11 -12.91 -22.12
N ASP A 96 -0.59 -13.67 -21.13
CA ASP A 96 -1.98 -14.15 -21.04
C ASP A 96 -2.96 -13.13 -20.41
N GLY A 97 -2.46 -11.93 -20.08
CA GLY A 97 -3.23 -10.84 -19.49
C GLY A 97 -3.37 -10.88 -17.97
N SER A 98 -2.90 -11.94 -17.30
CA SER A 98 -2.90 -12.04 -15.84
C SER A 98 -1.94 -11.00 -15.21
N ILE A 99 -2.11 -10.73 -13.91
CA ILE A 99 -1.24 -9.81 -13.17
C ILE A 99 -0.45 -10.59 -12.13
N GLN A 100 0.86 -10.37 -12.10
CA GLN A 100 1.77 -11.05 -11.18
C GLN A 100 2.62 -10.05 -10.38
N PHE A 101 3.02 -10.48 -9.19
CA PHE A 101 3.93 -9.75 -8.31
C PHE A 101 5.23 -10.52 -8.16
N PHE A 102 6.34 -9.80 -7.95
CA PHE A 102 7.61 -10.44 -7.60
C PHE A 102 7.83 -10.38 -6.09
N ARG A 103 7.58 -11.51 -5.41
CA ARG A 103 7.82 -11.73 -3.96
C ARG A 103 7.32 -10.57 -3.06
N PRO A 104 6.03 -10.17 -3.14
CA PRO A 104 5.51 -9.03 -2.37
C PRO A 104 5.63 -9.25 -0.85
N GLU A 105 5.50 -10.50 -0.41
CA GLU A 105 5.64 -10.90 1.00
C GLU A 105 7.00 -10.49 1.61
N GLU A 106 8.10 -10.61 0.88
CA GLU A 106 9.43 -10.21 1.35
C GLU A 106 9.55 -8.70 1.56
N ASN A 107 8.85 -7.91 0.74
CA ASN A 107 8.82 -6.47 0.90
C ASN A 107 8.06 -6.08 2.18
N PHE A 108 6.94 -6.73 2.49
CA PHE A 108 6.22 -6.49 3.75
C PHE A 108 6.98 -6.99 4.98
N LYS A 109 7.71 -8.12 4.88
CA LYS A 109 8.65 -8.53 5.93
C LYS A 109 9.73 -7.46 6.17
N ARG A 110 10.31 -6.90 5.11
CA ARG A 110 11.31 -5.83 5.21
C ARG A 110 10.71 -4.54 5.79
N MET A 111 9.47 -4.20 5.43
CA MET A 111 8.73 -3.09 6.07
C MET A 111 8.61 -3.29 7.58
N ASN A 112 8.31 -4.50 8.06
CA ASN A 112 8.24 -4.78 9.50
C ASN A 112 9.59 -4.68 10.22
N ILE A 113 10.71 -4.98 9.55
CA ILE A 113 12.06 -4.73 10.08
C ILE A 113 12.29 -3.22 10.24
N SER A 114 11.91 -2.42 9.25
CA SER A 114 11.98 -0.95 9.31
C SER A 114 11.06 -0.39 10.39
N ALA A 115 9.86 -0.97 10.55
CA ALA A 115 8.89 -0.56 11.57
C ALA A 115 9.46 -0.78 12.98
N GLU A 116 10.03 -1.95 13.24
CA GLU A 116 10.70 -2.24 14.52
C GLU A 116 11.82 -1.22 14.81
N ARG A 117 12.63 -0.88 13.80
CA ARG A 117 13.73 0.07 13.95
C ARG A 117 13.27 1.48 14.32
N LEU A 118 12.10 1.90 13.85
CA LEU A 118 11.51 3.22 14.14
C LEU A 118 10.43 3.17 15.23
N VAL A 119 10.28 2.05 15.95
CA VAL A 119 9.28 1.86 17.01
C VAL A 119 7.85 2.10 16.49
N ILE A 120 7.61 1.72 15.23
CA ILE A 120 6.30 1.72 14.59
C ILE A 120 5.65 0.34 14.80
N PRO A 121 4.35 0.26 15.10
CA PRO A 121 3.63 -1.01 15.21
C PRO A 121 3.77 -1.84 13.93
N GLN A 122 4.12 -3.12 14.08
CA GLN A 122 4.23 -4.03 12.92
C GLN A 122 2.86 -4.34 12.32
N LEU A 123 2.86 -4.62 11.02
CA LEU A 123 1.68 -5.05 10.26
C LEU A 123 1.63 -6.58 10.18
N ASN A 124 0.42 -7.15 10.08
CA ASN A 124 0.27 -8.53 9.66
C ASN A 124 0.53 -8.63 8.16
N VAL A 125 1.50 -9.46 7.76
CA VAL A 125 1.91 -9.60 6.35
C VAL A 125 0.78 -10.11 5.45
N ASP A 126 -0.08 -11.00 5.94
CA ASP A 126 -1.21 -11.51 5.17
C ASP A 126 -2.27 -10.43 4.91
N ASP A 127 -2.51 -9.54 5.89
CA ASP A 127 -3.41 -8.40 5.73
C ASP A 127 -2.86 -7.39 4.71
N CYS A 128 -1.54 -7.16 4.72
CA CYS A 128 -0.87 -6.34 3.71
C CYS A 128 -0.99 -6.95 2.30
N LEU A 129 -0.81 -8.25 2.17
CA LEU A 129 -0.99 -8.96 0.91
C LEU A 129 -2.45 -8.88 0.44
N GLN A 130 -3.42 -9.03 1.34
CA GLN A 130 -4.83 -8.84 1.01
C GLN A 130 -5.11 -7.44 0.46
N ALA A 131 -4.64 -6.39 1.16
CA ALA A 131 -4.80 -5.00 0.76
C ALA A 131 -4.18 -4.72 -0.61
N LEU A 132 -2.96 -5.21 -0.83
CA LEU A 132 -2.26 -5.12 -2.11
C LEU A 132 -3.07 -5.77 -3.24
N HIS A 133 -3.52 -7.00 -3.05
CA HIS A 133 -4.24 -7.76 -4.06
C HIS A 133 -5.58 -7.10 -4.41
N GLU A 134 -6.37 -6.66 -3.42
CA GLU A 134 -7.66 -6.01 -3.70
C GLU A 134 -7.48 -4.63 -4.36
N LEU A 135 -6.47 -3.84 -3.96
CA LEU A 135 -6.18 -2.56 -4.59
C LEU A 135 -5.78 -2.72 -6.07
N VAL A 136 -4.83 -3.63 -6.35
CA VAL A 136 -4.38 -3.90 -7.72
C VAL A 136 -5.49 -4.49 -8.58
N LYS A 137 -6.39 -5.28 -8.00
CA LYS A 137 -7.56 -5.82 -8.70
C LYS A 137 -8.56 -4.72 -9.08
N ILE A 138 -8.76 -3.72 -8.23
CA ILE A 138 -9.64 -2.58 -8.54
C ILE A 138 -9.05 -1.73 -9.65
N ASP A 139 -7.74 -1.47 -9.59
CA ASP A 139 -7.00 -0.67 -10.57
C ASP A 139 -6.27 -1.54 -11.60
N ALA A 140 -6.80 -2.73 -11.92
CA ALA A 140 -6.12 -3.70 -12.78
C ALA A 140 -5.79 -3.14 -14.18
N ASP A 141 -6.63 -2.25 -14.69
CA ASP A 141 -6.42 -1.59 -15.98
C ASP A 141 -5.26 -0.59 -15.98
N TRP A 142 -4.75 -0.19 -14.82
CA TRP A 142 -3.57 0.66 -14.70
C TRP A 142 -2.26 -0.11 -14.81
N VAL A 143 -2.29 -1.45 -14.74
CA VAL A 143 -1.10 -2.26 -14.99
C VAL A 143 -0.79 -2.21 -16.49
N PRO A 144 0.37 -1.67 -16.89
CA PRO A 144 0.70 -1.48 -18.30
C PRO A 144 0.60 -2.76 -19.12
N HIS A 145 0.27 -2.62 -20.40
CA HIS A 145 0.26 -3.71 -21.38
C HIS A 145 1.59 -3.86 -22.11
N THR A 146 2.44 -2.83 -22.08
CA THR A 146 3.72 -2.79 -22.76
C THR A 146 4.77 -3.62 -22.03
N ASP A 147 5.47 -4.47 -22.78
CA ASP A 147 6.60 -5.25 -22.26
C ASP A 147 7.68 -4.35 -21.65
N GLY A 148 8.19 -4.74 -20.48
CA GLY A 148 9.18 -3.96 -19.72
C GLY A 148 8.59 -2.81 -18.89
N ALA A 149 7.32 -2.43 -19.09
CA ALA A 149 6.60 -1.53 -18.21
C ALA A 149 5.97 -2.29 -17.03
N SER A 150 5.61 -1.57 -15.97
CA SER A 150 5.09 -2.15 -14.74
C SER A 150 4.23 -1.15 -13.98
N LEU A 151 3.34 -1.65 -13.11
CA LEU A 151 2.71 -0.81 -12.11
C LEU A 151 3.60 -0.80 -10.86
N TYR A 152 4.21 0.34 -10.58
CA TYR A 152 4.97 0.53 -9.34
C TYR A 152 4.02 0.73 -8.17
N ILE A 153 4.28 0.03 -7.07
CA ILE A 153 3.47 0.01 -5.86
C ILE A 153 4.32 0.56 -4.72
N ARG A 154 3.77 1.54 -4.00
CA ARG A 154 4.41 2.25 -2.90
C ARG A 154 3.57 2.08 -1.62
N PRO A 155 3.84 1.05 -0.81
CA PRO A 155 3.37 1.01 0.57
C PRO A 155 4.20 1.93 1.45
N PHE A 156 3.59 2.59 2.42
CA PHE A 156 4.29 3.44 3.38
C PHE A 156 3.52 3.58 4.70
N ILE A 157 4.25 3.84 5.78
CA ILE A 157 3.70 4.13 7.11
C ILE A 157 4.27 5.45 7.60
N PHE A 158 3.46 6.29 8.23
CA PHE A 158 3.94 7.51 8.89
C PHE A 158 3.16 7.85 10.16
N ALA A 159 3.84 8.49 11.12
CA ALA A 159 3.24 8.97 12.37
C ALA A 159 2.46 10.28 12.14
N ALA A 160 1.18 10.28 12.49
CA ALA A 160 0.24 11.39 12.27
C ALA A 160 -0.10 12.18 13.54
N ASP A 161 0.49 11.84 14.68
CA ASP A 161 0.29 12.51 15.96
C ASP A 161 0.49 14.04 15.86
N PRO A 162 -0.48 14.86 16.28
CA PRO A 162 -0.34 16.32 16.32
C PRO A 162 0.48 16.75 17.56
N PHE A 163 1.74 16.31 17.64
CA PHE A 163 2.56 16.43 18.83
C PHE A 163 4.02 16.74 18.51
N LEU A 164 4.58 17.75 19.18
CA LEU A 164 5.97 18.18 18.97
C LEU A 164 6.97 17.53 19.94
N GLY A 165 6.54 16.78 20.95
CA GLY A 165 7.50 16.05 21.80
C GLY A 165 8.04 14.80 21.09
N VAL A 166 9.30 14.44 21.37
CA VAL A 166 9.91 13.24 20.78
C VAL A 166 9.53 12.00 21.59
N ARG A 167 8.77 11.11 20.97
CA ARG A 167 8.36 9.78 21.48
C ARG A 167 7.93 8.90 20.29
N PRO A 168 7.67 7.60 20.47
CA PRO A 168 6.89 6.85 19.49
C PRO A 168 5.50 7.49 19.34
N GLY A 169 5.01 7.65 18.11
CA GLY A 169 3.63 8.06 17.83
C GLY A 169 2.59 7.09 18.40
N ASP A 170 1.40 7.61 18.69
CA ASP A 170 0.21 6.84 19.04
C ASP A 170 -0.76 6.68 17.88
N LYS A 171 -0.59 7.45 16.80
CA LYS A 171 -1.43 7.40 15.60
C LYS A 171 -0.57 7.26 14.35
N TYR A 172 -0.85 6.23 13.55
CA TYR A 172 -0.17 6.01 12.26
C TYR A 172 -1.17 5.78 11.15
N TYR A 173 -0.74 6.03 9.92
CA TYR A 173 -1.41 5.57 8.72
C TYR A 173 -0.50 4.60 7.98
N PHE A 174 -1.02 3.45 7.58
CA PHE A 174 -0.45 2.59 6.55
C PHE A 174 -1.22 2.82 5.26
N MET A 175 -0.52 3.15 4.18
CA MET A 175 -1.13 3.47 2.90
C MET A 175 -0.42 2.75 1.76
N ILE A 176 -1.15 2.49 0.68
CA ILE A 176 -0.58 2.00 -0.58
C ILE A 176 -1.09 2.89 -1.71
N ILE A 177 -0.15 3.47 -2.47
CA ILE A 177 -0.42 4.19 -3.73
C ILE A 177 0.30 3.49 -4.87
N MET A 178 -0.21 3.68 -6.09
CA MET A 178 0.32 3.03 -7.28
C MET A 178 0.54 4.00 -8.43
N SER A 179 1.55 3.75 -9.23
CA SER A 179 1.98 4.60 -10.34
C SER A 179 2.47 3.75 -11.51
N PRO A 180 1.89 3.86 -12.72
CA PRO A 180 2.44 3.19 -13.89
C PRO A 180 3.84 3.72 -14.20
N SER A 181 4.78 2.82 -14.48
CA SER A 181 6.18 3.12 -14.74
C SER A 181 6.62 2.42 -16.02
N GLY A 182 7.32 3.14 -16.89
CA GLY A 182 7.96 2.58 -18.08
C GLY A 182 9.19 1.74 -17.74
N ALA A 183 9.82 1.20 -18.79
CA ALA A 183 11.11 0.51 -18.68
C ALA A 183 12.18 1.48 -18.19
N TYR A 184 13.03 1.02 -17.26
CA TYR A 184 14.07 1.87 -16.65
C TYR A 184 15.24 2.14 -17.62
N TYR A 185 15.45 1.25 -18.60
CA TYR A 185 16.46 1.37 -19.64
C TYR A 185 15.78 1.29 -21.01
N ALA A 186 16.16 2.16 -21.94
CA ALA A 186 15.67 2.13 -23.33
C ALA A 186 16.05 0.83 -24.09
N SER A 187 16.95 0.02 -23.53
CA SER A 187 17.46 -1.23 -24.12
C SER A 187 17.17 -2.50 -23.30
N GLY A 188 16.55 -2.38 -22.12
CA GLY A 188 16.50 -3.45 -21.12
C GLY A 188 17.70 -3.45 -20.18
#